data_AF-A0A7V7A9Y2-F1
#
_entry.id   AF-A0A7V7A9Y2-F1
#
_cell.length_a   1.000
_cell.length_b   1.000
_cell.length_c   1.000
_cell.angle_alpha   90.00
_cell.angle_beta   90.00
_cell.angle_gamma   90.00
#
_symmetry.space_group_name_H-M   'P 1'
#
loop_
_entity.id
_entity.type
_entity.pdbx_description
1 polymer ?
#
loop_
_entity_poly.entity_id
_entity_poly.type
_entity_poly.pdbx_seq_one_letter_code
_entity_poly.pdbx_strand_id
1 'polypeptide(L)'
;MKLWTVFEKVIYRFSYGEKSSPRERILSYAKPVAAEFYNVLKYIKDAEFNLKELIKILGSDSDQAINFSNVTDFDYKRDNTIEIRCPNMSLNPVVWQNNVNFFANLLLYCKSDNFNHELLDAKLKTYSEEECNIENYQNLYYEEAMQLADLIFSNNKDRIYFLKQYLKCFNKEKENVKQKVLVR
;
A
#
# COMPACT_ATOMS: atom_id res chain seq x y z
N MET A 1 -9.18 2.15 2.41
CA MET A 1 -9.66 1.30 1.29
C MET A 1 -9.28 1.88 -0.07
N LYS A 2 -9.88 3.00 -0.54
CA LYS A 2 -9.66 3.57 -1.90
C LYS A 2 -8.19 3.61 -2.35
N LEU A 3 -7.32 4.20 -1.53
CA LEU A 3 -5.89 4.34 -1.83
C LEU A 3 -5.19 2.99 -2.00
N TRP A 4 -5.46 2.06 -1.09
CA TRP A 4 -4.89 0.71 -1.13
C TRP A 4 -5.38 -0.04 -2.36
N THR A 5 -6.69 -0.02 -2.64
CA THR A 5 -7.27 -0.66 -3.84
C THR A 5 -6.59 -0.20 -5.13
N VAL A 6 -6.40 1.11 -5.29
CA VAL A 6 -5.80 1.69 -6.49
C VAL A 6 -4.32 1.32 -6.63
N PHE A 7 -3.57 1.31 -5.53
CA PHE A 7 -2.10 1.19 -5.57
C PHE A 7 -1.55 -0.13 -5.03
N GLU A 8 -2.38 -1.15 -4.80
CA GLU A 8 -1.96 -2.40 -4.14
C GLU A 8 -0.76 -3.05 -4.83
N LYS A 9 -0.75 -3.12 -6.16
CA LYS A 9 0.39 -3.63 -6.94
C LYS A 9 1.69 -2.87 -6.69
N VAL A 10 1.61 -1.55 -6.54
CA VAL A 10 2.76 -0.70 -6.19
C VAL A 10 3.21 -0.96 -4.75
N ILE A 11 2.26 -1.03 -3.82
CA ILE A 11 2.48 -1.30 -2.39
C ILE A 11 3.21 -2.64 -2.22
N TYR A 12 2.72 -3.70 -2.84
CA TYR A 12 3.33 -5.03 -2.78
C TYR A 12 4.75 -5.03 -3.33
N ARG A 13 4.94 -4.50 -4.54
CA ARG A 13 6.27 -4.42 -5.14
C ARG A 13 7.26 -3.69 -4.24
N PHE A 14 6.87 -2.54 -3.69
CA PHE A 14 7.69 -1.80 -2.73
C PHE A 14 8.03 -2.67 -1.51
N SER A 15 7.03 -3.37 -0.98
CA SER A 15 7.11 -4.21 0.22
C SER A 15 8.02 -5.44 0.07
N TYR A 16 8.32 -5.88 -1.16
CA TYR A 16 9.31 -6.94 -1.39
C TYR A 16 10.74 -6.55 -1.00
N GLY A 17 10.98 -5.27 -0.65
CA GLY A 17 12.25 -4.79 -0.12
C GLY A 17 13.34 -4.86 -1.18
N GLU A 18 14.37 -5.66 -0.94
CA GLU A 18 15.47 -5.87 -1.89
C GLU A 18 15.15 -6.91 -2.98
N LYS A 19 14.11 -7.73 -2.79
CA LYS A 19 13.74 -8.81 -3.72
C LYS A 19 12.81 -8.28 -4.81
N SER A 20 12.89 -8.87 -6.00
CA SER A 20 12.01 -8.56 -7.13
C SER A 20 10.66 -9.30 -7.05
N SER A 21 10.56 -10.33 -6.23
CA SER A 21 9.41 -11.22 -6.08
C SER A 21 8.94 -11.31 -4.62
N PRO A 22 7.69 -11.73 -4.39
CA PRO A 22 7.20 -12.00 -3.04
C PRO A 22 7.95 -13.15 -2.37
N ARG A 23 7.93 -13.16 -1.03
CA ARG A 23 8.35 -14.34 -0.25
C ARG A 23 7.45 -15.55 -0.53
N GLU A 24 7.99 -16.74 -0.28
CA GLU A 24 7.21 -17.96 -0.33
C GLU A 24 5.97 -17.87 0.58
N ARG A 25 4.88 -18.49 0.13
CA ARG A 25 3.60 -18.54 0.85
C ARG A 25 3.03 -17.17 1.20
N ILE A 26 3.35 -16.10 0.45
CA ILE A 26 2.76 -14.77 0.68
C ILE A 26 1.23 -14.82 0.71
N LEU A 27 0.61 -15.59 -0.19
CA LEU A 27 -0.85 -15.79 -0.26
C LEU A 27 -1.44 -16.56 0.93
N SER A 28 -0.62 -17.19 1.77
CA SER A 28 -1.09 -17.85 3.00
C SER A 28 -1.10 -16.91 4.21
N TYR A 29 -0.52 -15.71 4.11
CA TYR A 29 -0.28 -14.85 5.28
C TYR A 29 -0.50 -13.35 5.03
N ALA A 30 -0.52 -12.94 3.76
CA ALA A 30 -0.68 -11.58 3.30
C ALA A 30 -1.32 -11.58 1.90
N LYS A 31 -2.57 -12.04 1.81
CA LYS A 31 -3.35 -12.02 0.57
C LYS A 31 -3.62 -10.58 0.10
N PRO A 32 -3.60 -10.33 -1.22
CA PRO A 32 -4.12 -9.10 -1.82
C PRO A 32 -5.57 -8.85 -1.38
N VAL A 33 -5.91 -7.60 -1.07
CA VAL A 33 -7.26 -7.19 -0.60
C VAL A 33 -7.92 -6.18 -1.53
N ALA A 34 -7.25 -5.73 -2.60
CA ALA A 34 -7.79 -4.66 -3.44
C ALA A 34 -9.15 -5.01 -4.05
N ALA A 35 -9.34 -6.24 -4.54
CA ALA A 35 -10.62 -6.71 -5.06
C ALA A 35 -11.72 -6.72 -3.98
N GLU A 36 -11.42 -7.21 -2.77
CA GLU A 36 -12.36 -7.21 -1.65
C GLU A 36 -12.74 -5.78 -1.24
N PHE A 37 -11.75 -4.90 -1.08
CA PHE A 37 -11.98 -3.49 -0.78
C PHE A 37 -12.78 -2.79 -1.87
N TYR A 38 -12.53 -3.10 -3.14
CA TYR A 38 -13.30 -2.55 -4.25
C TYR A 38 -14.77 -2.95 -4.16
N ASN A 39 -15.05 -4.23 -3.87
CA ASN A 39 -16.40 -4.71 -3.67
C ASN A 39 -17.06 -4.04 -2.46
N VAL A 40 -16.38 -3.98 -1.31
CA VAL A 40 -16.86 -3.26 -0.12
C VAL A 40 -17.16 -1.77 -0.43
N LEU A 41 -16.32 -1.09 -1.20
CA LEU A 41 -16.54 0.31 -1.62
C LEU A 41 -17.80 0.49 -2.49
N LYS A 42 -18.11 -0.48 -3.37
CA LYS A 42 -19.37 -0.46 -4.15
C LYS A 42 -20.57 -0.57 -3.21
N TYR A 43 -20.54 -1.52 -2.27
CA TYR A 43 -21.64 -1.74 -1.34
C TYR A 43 -21.88 -0.57 -0.38
N ILE A 44 -20.83 0.04 0.18
CA ILE A 44 -20.96 1.17 1.11
C ILE A 44 -21.57 2.41 0.45
N LYS A 45 -21.35 2.60 -0.86
CA LYS A 45 -21.92 3.75 -1.57
C LYS A 45 -23.45 3.76 -1.52
N ASP A 46 -24.05 2.57 -1.43
CA ASP A 46 -25.50 2.38 -1.54
C ASP A 46 -26.15 2.03 -0.19
N ALA A 47 -25.40 2.05 0.92
CA ALA A 47 -25.86 1.61 2.23
C ALA A 47 -25.29 2.47 3.38
N GLU A 48 -26.09 2.65 4.44
CA GLU A 48 -25.59 3.22 5.69
C GLU A 48 -24.86 2.13 6.49
N PHE A 49 -23.56 2.33 6.73
CA PHE A 49 -22.75 1.48 7.59
C PHE A 49 -22.21 2.25 8.76
N ASN A 50 -22.26 1.66 9.95
CA ASN A 50 -21.44 2.16 11.05
C ASN A 50 -20.01 1.59 10.96
N LEU A 51 -19.05 2.32 11.53
CA LEU A 51 -17.63 1.95 11.45
C LEU A 51 -17.33 0.58 12.09
N LYS A 52 -18.08 0.17 13.14
CA LYS A 52 -17.87 -1.11 13.81
C LYS A 52 -18.24 -2.29 12.91
N GLU A 53 -19.34 -2.17 12.18
CA GLU A 53 -19.75 -3.16 11.18
C GLU A 53 -18.73 -3.28 10.05
N LEU A 54 -18.25 -2.14 9.55
CA LEU A 54 -17.22 -2.12 8.53
C LEU A 54 -15.94 -2.81 9.00
N ILE A 55 -15.46 -2.49 10.20
CA ILE A 55 -14.27 -3.16 10.77
C ILE A 55 -14.49 -4.67 10.93
N LYS A 56 -15.68 -5.11 11.32
CA LYS A 56 -16.00 -6.54 11.41
C LYS A 56 -15.94 -7.24 10.06
N ILE A 57 -16.39 -6.58 8.99
CA ILE A 57 -16.28 -7.10 7.62
C ILE A 57 -14.80 -7.19 7.23
N LEU A 58 -14.05 -6.10 7.39
CA LEU A 58 -12.64 -6.00 7.01
C LEU A 58 -11.69 -6.84 7.89
N GLY A 59 -12.10 -7.22 9.09
CA GLY A 59 -11.33 -8.03 10.04
C GLY A 59 -11.71 -9.50 10.04
N SER A 60 -12.55 -9.95 9.11
CA SER A 60 -13.08 -11.31 9.09
C SER A 60 -12.08 -12.36 8.60
N ASP A 61 -11.09 -11.97 7.79
CA ASP A 61 -10.00 -12.84 7.34
C ASP A 61 -8.66 -12.39 7.93
N SER A 62 -7.94 -13.34 8.54
CA SER A 62 -6.70 -13.07 9.25
C SER A 62 -5.45 -13.13 8.35
N ASP A 63 -5.56 -13.68 7.15
CA ASP A 63 -4.44 -13.90 6.24
C ASP A 63 -4.26 -12.81 5.17
N GLN A 64 -4.94 -11.68 5.34
CA GLN A 64 -4.88 -10.50 4.47
C GLN A 64 -3.60 -9.65 4.66
N ALA A 65 -3.18 -8.93 3.62
CA ALA A 65 -2.00 -8.07 3.68
C ALA A 65 -2.16 -6.82 4.53
N ILE A 66 -3.39 -6.33 4.69
CA ILE A 66 -3.78 -5.36 5.71
C ILE A 66 -4.93 -5.97 6.48
N ASN A 67 -4.80 -6.02 7.81
CA ASN A 67 -5.70 -6.79 8.65
C ASN A 67 -6.23 -5.93 9.80
N PHE A 68 -7.56 -5.94 9.98
CA PHE A 68 -8.29 -5.18 11.00
C PHE A 68 -8.86 -6.04 12.13
N SER A 69 -8.56 -7.34 12.18
CA SER A 69 -9.05 -8.29 13.19
C SER A 69 -8.72 -7.91 14.63
N ASN A 70 -7.62 -7.18 14.83
CA ASN A 70 -7.21 -6.68 16.15
C ASN A 70 -7.78 -5.29 16.48
N VAL A 71 -8.56 -4.69 15.58
CA VAL A 71 -9.21 -3.40 15.82
C VAL A 71 -10.45 -3.63 16.69
N THR A 72 -10.30 -3.41 18.00
CA THR A 72 -11.35 -3.64 19.00
C THR A 72 -11.93 -2.35 19.57
N ASP A 73 -11.23 -1.23 19.39
CA ASP A 73 -11.61 0.09 19.90
C ASP A 73 -11.19 1.19 18.91
N PHE A 74 -11.78 2.37 19.03
CA PHE A 74 -11.38 3.56 18.27
C PHE A 74 -10.49 4.51 19.08
N ASP A 75 -10.33 4.25 20.38
CA ASP A 75 -9.35 4.89 21.24
C ASP A 75 -8.06 4.06 21.35
N TYR A 76 -7.02 4.68 21.90
CA TYR A 76 -5.77 3.98 22.18
C TYR A 76 -5.99 2.88 23.22
N LYS A 77 -5.67 1.65 22.84
CA LYS A 77 -5.71 0.49 23.70
C LYS A 77 -4.57 -0.45 23.33
N ARG A 78 -4.01 -1.11 24.34
CA ARG A 78 -3.00 -2.16 24.13
C ARG A 78 -3.58 -3.23 23.20
N ASP A 79 -2.77 -3.67 22.24
CA ASP A 79 -3.11 -4.69 21.24
C ASP A 79 -4.24 -4.31 20.26
N ASN A 80 -4.63 -3.02 20.22
CA ASN A 80 -5.56 -2.46 19.22
C ASN A 80 -4.77 -2.01 17.98
N THR A 81 -4.60 -2.90 17.00
CA THR A 81 -3.68 -2.68 15.87
C THR A 81 -4.33 -2.89 14.51
N ILE A 82 -3.85 -2.13 13.53
CA ILE A 82 -3.96 -2.46 12.11
C ILE A 82 -2.64 -3.12 11.73
N GLU A 83 -2.69 -4.34 11.21
CA GLU A 83 -1.48 -5.08 10.83
C GLU A 83 -1.21 -4.97 9.34
N ILE A 84 0.05 -4.78 8.97
CA ILE A 84 0.51 -4.81 7.58
C ILE A 84 1.51 -5.96 7.40
N ARG A 85 1.20 -6.89 6.50
CA ARG A 85 1.79 -8.24 6.46
C ARG A 85 2.47 -8.58 5.13
N CYS A 86 2.32 -7.73 4.12
CA CYS A 86 2.94 -7.89 2.80
C CYS A 86 4.46 -7.64 2.71
N PRO A 87 5.15 -6.99 3.67
CA PRO A 87 6.60 -6.88 3.62
C PRO A 87 7.33 -8.23 3.63
N ASN A 88 8.36 -8.33 2.80
CA ASN A 88 9.33 -9.43 2.89
C ASN A 88 10.26 -9.21 4.08
N MET A 89 10.75 -10.30 4.68
CA MET A 89 11.83 -10.22 5.66
C MET A 89 13.11 -9.70 5.01
N SER A 90 13.81 -8.79 5.69
CA SER A 90 15.12 -8.29 5.30
C SER A 90 16.03 -8.17 6.53
N LEU A 91 17.33 -8.35 6.33
CA LEU A 91 18.35 -8.02 7.33
C LEU A 91 18.89 -6.59 7.15
N ASN A 92 18.47 -5.91 6.09
CA ASN A 92 18.91 -4.55 5.79
C ASN A 92 18.06 -3.54 6.57
N PRO A 93 18.65 -2.80 7.53
CA PRO A 93 17.90 -1.85 8.36
C PRO A 93 17.28 -0.71 7.55
N VAL A 94 17.84 -0.37 6.37
CA VAL A 94 17.27 0.66 5.49
C VAL A 94 15.91 0.22 4.92
N VAL A 95 15.75 -1.07 4.60
CA VAL A 95 14.47 -1.61 4.13
C VAL A 95 13.41 -1.51 5.22
N TRP A 96 13.78 -1.82 6.46
CA TRP A 96 12.88 -1.66 7.62
C TRP A 96 12.46 -0.21 7.81
N GLN A 97 13.42 0.72 7.81
CA GLN A 97 13.13 2.14 7.96
C GLN A 97 12.22 2.65 6.84
N ASN A 98 12.48 2.24 5.60
CA ASN A 98 11.65 2.61 4.47
C ASN A 98 10.22 2.04 4.58
N ASN A 99 10.06 0.79 5.01
CA ASN A 99 8.73 0.19 5.21
C ASN A 99 7.93 0.97 6.26
N VAL A 100 8.54 1.26 7.42
CA VAL A 100 7.89 2.04 8.49
C VAL A 100 7.51 3.44 7.98
N ASN A 101 8.44 4.14 7.33
CA ASN A 101 8.17 5.47 6.79
C ASN A 101 7.07 5.44 5.73
N PHE A 102 7.09 4.47 4.82
CA PHE A 102 6.09 4.34 3.77
C PHE A 102 4.69 4.13 4.36
N PHE A 103 4.51 3.15 5.24
CA PHE A 103 3.19 2.84 5.78
C PHE A 103 2.69 3.93 6.75
N ALA A 104 3.58 4.57 7.51
CA ALA A 104 3.21 5.72 8.33
C ALA A 104 2.68 6.88 7.45
N ASN A 105 3.41 7.24 6.38
CA ASN A 105 2.96 8.30 5.47
C ASN A 105 1.70 7.91 4.69
N LEU A 106 1.54 6.64 4.30
CA LEU A 106 0.32 6.13 3.67
C LEU A 106 -0.91 6.32 4.58
N LEU A 107 -0.78 6.02 5.87
CA LEU A 107 -1.85 6.19 6.86
C LEU A 107 -2.10 7.67 7.19
N LEU A 108 -1.04 8.47 7.33
CA LEU A 108 -1.17 9.92 7.52
C LEU A 108 -1.88 10.58 6.35
N TYR A 109 -1.56 10.17 5.12
CA TYR A 109 -2.26 10.65 3.93
C TYR A 109 -3.74 10.28 3.95
N CYS A 110 -4.09 9.06 4.36
CA CYS A 110 -5.50 8.64 4.51
C CYS A 110 -6.29 9.51 5.51
N LYS A 111 -5.63 10.14 6.49
CA LYS A 111 -6.25 11.03 7.49
C LYS A 111 -6.20 12.51 7.08
N SER A 112 -5.45 12.85 6.03
CA SER A 112 -5.22 14.23 5.63
C SER A 112 -6.48 14.88 5.05
N ASP A 113 -6.70 16.16 5.36
CA ASP A 113 -7.73 16.97 4.70
C ASP A 113 -7.49 17.12 3.19
N ASN A 114 -6.25 16.89 2.74
CA ASN A 114 -5.85 16.90 1.34
C ASN A 114 -5.93 15.52 0.68
N PHE A 115 -6.66 14.56 1.26
CA PHE A 115 -6.86 13.26 0.65
C PHE A 115 -7.64 13.41 -0.66
N ASN A 116 -7.02 13.01 -1.78
CA ASN A 116 -7.51 13.29 -3.12
C ASN A 116 -8.59 12.27 -3.52
N HIS A 117 -9.80 12.47 -3.01
CA HIS A 117 -10.95 11.63 -3.30
C HIS A 117 -11.27 11.59 -4.80
N GLU A 118 -11.21 12.72 -5.50
CA GLU A 118 -11.55 12.82 -6.93
C GLU A 118 -10.66 11.94 -7.80
N LEU A 119 -9.33 12.01 -7.62
CA LEU A 119 -8.37 11.18 -8.33
C LEU A 119 -8.63 9.68 -8.10
N LEU A 120 -8.82 9.29 -6.85
CA LEU A 120 -9.01 7.89 -6.49
C LEU A 120 -10.35 7.37 -7.02
N ASP A 121 -11.42 8.16 -6.92
CA ASP A 121 -12.73 7.79 -7.46
C ASP A 121 -12.72 7.69 -8.98
N ALA A 122 -11.97 8.55 -9.67
CA ALA A 122 -11.78 8.45 -11.12
C ALA A 122 -11.08 7.13 -11.51
N LYS A 123 -10.04 6.72 -10.78
CA LYS A 123 -9.34 5.45 -11.01
C LYS A 123 -10.19 4.23 -10.66
N LEU A 124 -11.00 4.32 -9.60
CA LEU A 124 -11.91 3.24 -9.21
C LEU A 124 -13.00 3.00 -10.24
N LYS A 125 -13.43 4.01 -11.01
CA LYS A 125 -14.39 3.83 -12.12
C LYS A 125 -13.85 2.95 -13.24
N THR A 126 -12.53 2.96 -13.46
CA THR A 126 -11.86 2.16 -14.49
C THR A 126 -11.18 0.91 -13.93
N TYR A 127 -11.36 0.63 -12.64
CA TYR A 127 -10.69 -0.47 -11.96
C TYR A 127 -11.32 -1.81 -12.34
N SER A 128 -10.46 -2.80 -12.64
CA SER A 128 -10.84 -4.19 -12.88
C SER A 128 -10.26 -5.10 -11.80
N GLU A 129 -11.08 -5.99 -11.27
CA GLU A 129 -10.65 -7.03 -10.31
C GLU A 129 -9.62 -7.99 -10.94
N GLU A 130 -9.59 -8.11 -12.28
CA GLU A 130 -8.57 -8.87 -13.00
C GLU A 130 -7.16 -8.29 -12.83
N GLU A 131 -7.04 -7.01 -12.44
CA GLU A 131 -5.75 -6.41 -12.08
C GLU A 131 -5.20 -6.95 -10.75
N CYS A 132 -6.02 -7.65 -9.94
CA CYS A 132 -5.62 -8.26 -8.67
C CYS A 132 -4.95 -9.62 -8.82
N ASN A 133 -3.98 -9.72 -9.72
CA ASN A 133 -3.11 -10.88 -9.80
C ASN A 133 -1.75 -10.57 -9.17
N ILE A 134 -1.43 -11.25 -8.07
CA ILE A 134 -0.15 -11.09 -7.36
C ILE A 134 1.06 -11.40 -8.24
N GLU A 135 0.92 -12.28 -9.23
CA GLU A 135 1.97 -12.61 -10.20
C GLU A 135 2.38 -11.39 -11.02
N ASN A 136 1.44 -10.46 -11.24
CA ASN A 136 1.69 -9.21 -11.94
C ASN A 136 2.32 -8.14 -11.03
N TYR A 137 2.26 -8.29 -9.71
CA TYR A 137 2.77 -7.28 -8.77
C TYR A 137 4.31 -7.19 -8.77
N GLN A 138 5.00 -8.14 -9.39
CA GLN A 138 6.44 -8.03 -9.66
C GLN A 138 6.79 -7.15 -10.87
N ASN A 139 5.81 -6.65 -11.61
CA ASN A 139 6.02 -5.76 -12.75
C ASN A 139 6.29 -4.32 -12.32
N LEU A 140 6.86 -3.52 -13.23
CA LEU A 140 7.15 -2.10 -12.99
C LEU A 140 5.98 -1.22 -13.46
N TYR A 141 5.29 -0.62 -12.50
CA TYR A 141 4.22 0.37 -12.65
C TYR A 141 4.77 1.76 -12.31
N TYR A 142 5.73 2.25 -13.10
CA TYR A 142 6.51 3.44 -12.77
C TYR A 142 5.64 4.70 -12.53
N GLU A 143 4.71 4.99 -13.44
CA GLU A 143 3.83 6.15 -13.32
C GLU A 143 2.94 6.08 -12.07
N GLU A 144 2.42 4.91 -11.74
CA GLU A 144 1.60 4.72 -10.54
C GLU A 144 2.44 4.82 -9.26
N ALA A 145 3.68 4.35 -9.29
CA ALA A 145 4.61 4.51 -8.18
C ALA A 145 4.98 5.97 -7.94
N MET A 146 5.27 6.72 -9.01
CA MET A 146 5.52 8.17 -8.92
C MET A 146 4.30 8.90 -8.36
N GLN A 147 3.11 8.62 -8.89
CA GLN A 147 1.86 9.21 -8.42
C GLN A 147 1.60 8.90 -6.95
N LEU A 148 1.79 7.65 -6.51
CA LEU A 148 1.65 7.29 -5.10
C LEU A 148 2.66 8.07 -4.23
N ALA A 149 3.92 8.17 -4.66
CA ALA A 149 4.95 8.90 -3.93
C ALA A 149 4.62 10.38 -3.77
N ASP A 150 4.07 11.01 -4.82
CA ASP A 150 3.66 12.41 -4.80
C ASP A 150 2.43 12.64 -3.90
N LEU A 151 1.54 11.66 -3.79
CA LEU A 151 0.39 11.73 -2.87
C LEU A 151 0.82 11.65 -1.40
N ILE A 152 1.71 10.70 -1.05
CA ILE A 152 1.96 10.36 0.36
C ILE A 152 3.18 11.05 0.98
N PHE A 153 4.15 11.50 0.18
CA PHE A 153 5.37 12.11 0.72
C PHE A 153 5.44 13.61 0.48
N SER A 154 5.64 14.37 1.56
CA SER A 154 5.85 15.81 1.52
C SER A 154 7.28 16.23 1.18
N ASN A 155 8.25 15.32 1.25
CA ASN A 155 9.66 15.62 1.03
C ASN A 155 10.31 14.70 -0.01
N ASN A 156 11.29 15.25 -0.74
CA ASN A 156 11.97 14.56 -1.82
C ASN A 156 12.86 13.40 -1.34
N LYS A 157 13.35 13.45 -0.11
CA LYS A 157 14.22 12.40 0.43
C LYS A 157 13.43 11.09 0.51
N ASP A 158 12.26 11.11 1.14
CA ASP A 158 11.42 9.91 1.29
C ASP A 158 10.93 9.41 -0.07
N ARG A 159 10.57 10.30 -1.01
CA ARG A 159 10.24 9.92 -2.40
C ARG A 159 11.38 9.14 -3.06
N ILE A 160 12.62 9.65 -2.96
CA ILE A 160 13.79 8.99 -3.55
C ILE A 160 14.02 7.62 -2.92
N TYR A 161 13.91 7.49 -1.59
CA TYR A 161 14.12 6.21 -0.91
C TYR A 161 13.01 5.20 -1.21
N PHE A 162 11.76 5.66 -1.31
CA PHE A 162 10.64 4.86 -1.80
C PHE A 162 10.93 4.32 -3.21
N LEU A 163 11.30 5.20 -4.15
CA LEU A 163 11.58 4.80 -5.53
C LEU A 163 12.79 3.85 -5.62
N LYS A 164 13.83 4.07 -4.83
CA LYS A 164 14.99 3.16 -4.78
C LYS A 164 14.60 1.74 -4.36
N GLN A 165 13.74 1.61 -3.35
CA GLN A 165 13.24 0.32 -2.90
C GLN A 165 12.26 -0.30 -3.89
N TYR A 166 11.39 0.51 -4.48
CA TYR A 166 10.44 0.06 -5.50
C TYR A 166 11.16 -0.49 -6.75
N LEU A 167 12.21 0.22 -7.19
CA LEU A 167 13.03 -0.12 -8.36
C LEU A 167 14.15 -1.15 -8.06
N LYS A 168 14.30 -1.57 -6.80
CA LYS A 168 15.34 -2.53 -6.36
C LYS A 168 16.77 -2.06 -6.69
N CYS A 169 17.06 -0.77 -6.51
CA CYS A 169 18.31 -0.16 -6.96
C CYS A 169 19.18 0.46 -5.85
N PHE A 170 19.05 0.03 -4.60
CA PHE A 170 19.86 0.52 -3.47
C PHE A 170 21.38 0.50 -3.72
N ASN A 171 21.86 -0.51 -4.44
CA ASN A 171 23.29 -0.72 -4.69
C ASN A 171 23.77 -0.13 -6.02
N LYS A 172 22.87 0.44 -6.84
CA LYS A 172 23.28 1.11 -8.07
C LYS A 172 23.67 2.54 -7.70
N GLU A 173 24.92 2.90 -7.98
CA GLU A 173 25.44 4.24 -7.76
C GLU A 173 24.51 5.32 -8.34
N LYS A 174 24.61 6.53 -7.76
CA LYS A 174 23.69 7.68 -7.85
C LYS A 174 23.29 8.16 -9.26
N GLU A 175 23.77 7.56 -10.34
CA GLU A 175 23.68 8.11 -11.69
C GLU A 175 22.29 7.97 -12.34
N ASN A 176 21.58 6.84 -12.16
CA ASN A 176 20.35 6.59 -12.93
C ASN A 176 19.03 7.06 -12.29
N VAL A 177 18.98 7.24 -10.95
CA VAL A 177 17.74 7.69 -10.29
C VAL A 177 17.57 9.20 -10.40
N LYS A 178 18.67 9.97 -10.37
CA LYS A 178 18.62 11.42 -10.54
C LYS A 178 18.09 11.82 -11.92
N GLN A 179 18.52 11.16 -13.00
CA GLN A 179 18.02 11.48 -14.35
C GLN A 179 16.52 11.22 -14.55
N LYS A 180 15.88 10.35 -13.76
CA LYS A 180 14.43 10.11 -13.85
C LYS A 180 13.59 11.00 -12.93
N VAL A 181 14.18 11.51 -11.85
CA VAL A 181 13.50 12.34 -10.84
C VAL A 181 13.69 13.85 -11.12
N LEU A 182 14.73 14.26 -11.83
CA LEU A 182 15.07 15.68 -12.08
C LEU A 182 14.70 16.19 -13.49
N VAL A 183 13.98 15.42 -14.30
CA VAL A 183 13.60 15.83 -15.69
C VAL A 183 12.15 16.35 -15.77
N ARG A 184 11.53 16.70 -14.63
CA ARG A 184 10.29 17.50 -14.60
C ARG A 184 10.32 18.52 -13.49
#